data_AF-A0A928D1D2-F1
#
_entry.id   AF-A0A928D1D2-F1
#
_cell.length_a   1.000
_cell.length_b   1.000
_cell.length_c   1.000
_cell.angle_alpha   90.00
_cell.angle_beta   90.00
_cell.angle_gamma   90.00
#
_symmetry.space_group_name_H-M   'P 1'
#
loop_
_entity.id
_entity.type
_entity.pdbx_description
1 polymer ?
#
loop_
_entity_poly.entity_id
_entity_poly.type
_entity_poly.pdbx_seq_one_letter_code
_entity_poly.pdbx_strand_id
1 'polypeptide(L)'
;MNIVTEIRNRITQYIETSLIDQDIYTCEYGATCNASKAEGRKIMLNVCNSVENALKDNTIPQWATATADDLLKDVAVPDNLRNFAGREFLKGFLYCARVQREHLDGARYTTEYSPEDFNRVLGATFPSAQKIIDDEKFNTLGDLVKSYIAAPVKRCQKLHDDIINSLNLLCEWFGSETDIRKLSRREMRNFRDNVLRKLPANRKKSPGLRDKTLAEHLEDTKH
;
A
#
# COMPACT_ATOMS: atom_id res chain seq x y z
N MET A 1 -24.94 36.41 0.96
CA MET A 1 -24.49 35.01 0.81
C MET A 1 -23.54 34.70 1.95
N ASN A 2 -23.69 33.55 2.61
CA ASN A 2 -22.80 33.17 3.73
C ASN A 2 -21.41 32.85 3.17
N ILE A 3 -20.37 33.55 3.63
CA ILE A 3 -18.98 33.38 3.18
C ILE A 3 -18.49 31.93 3.34
N VAL A 4 -18.93 31.23 4.39
CA VAL A 4 -18.61 29.82 4.62
C VAL A 4 -19.20 28.93 3.53
N THR A 5 -20.43 29.23 3.12
CA THR A 5 -21.10 28.52 2.01
C THR A 5 -20.37 28.78 0.70
N GLU A 6 -19.95 30.01 0.44
CA GLU A 6 -19.22 30.35 -0.79
C GLU A 6 -17.87 29.63 -0.85
N ILE A 7 -17.11 29.59 0.26
CA ILE A 7 -15.86 28.82 0.35
C ILE A 7 -16.10 27.37 -0.06
N ARG A 8 -17.11 26.72 0.54
CA ARG A 8 -17.43 25.31 0.23
C ARG A 8 -17.86 25.09 -1.21
N ASN A 9 -18.62 26.01 -1.78
CA ASN A 9 -19.04 25.93 -3.18
C ASN A 9 -17.83 25.99 -4.12
N ARG A 10 -16.86 26.88 -3.86
CA ARG A 10 -15.62 26.97 -4.66
C ARG A 10 -14.75 25.72 -4.54
N ILE A 11 -14.66 25.13 -3.35
CA ILE A 11 -13.99 23.83 -3.18
C ILE A 11 -14.73 22.71 -3.92
N THR A 12 -16.06 22.74 -3.94
CA THR A 12 -16.86 21.75 -4.68
C THR A 12 -16.60 21.84 -6.19
N GLN A 13 -16.59 23.06 -6.75
CA GLN A 13 -16.23 23.30 -8.15
C GLN A 13 -14.82 22.80 -8.48
N TYR A 14 -13.86 23.01 -7.57
CA TYR A 14 -12.51 22.45 -7.72
C TYR A 14 -12.52 20.93 -7.79
N ILE A 15 -13.29 20.26 -6.93
CA ILE A 15 -13.43 18.80 -6.93
C ILE A 15 -14.02 18.34 -8.27
N GLU A 16 -15.15 18.91 -8.68
CA GLU A 16 -15.83 18.58 -9.94
C GLU A 16 -14.88 18.73 -11.14
N THR A 17 -14.16 19.85 -11.22
CA THR A 17 -13.18 20.09 -12.28
C THR A 17 -12.06 19.06 -12.24
N SER A 18 -11.53 18.73 -11.05
CA SER A 18 -10.47 17.74 -10.89
C SER A 18 -10.90 16.35 -11.35
N LEU A 19 -12.14 15.95 -11.09
CA LEU A 19 -12.67 14.66 -11.51
C LEU A 19 -12.88 14.61 -13.03
N ILE A 20 -13.36 15.69 -13.63
CA ILE A 20 -13.50 15.82 -15.08
C ILE A 20 -12.13 15.73 -15.78
N ASP A 21 -11.13 16.47 -15.29
CA ASP A 21 -9.78 16.45 -15.84
C ASP A 21 -9.16 15.04 -15.79
N GLN A 22 -9.41 14.29 -14.71
CA GLN A 22 -8.98 12.90 -14.58
C GLN A 22 -9.65 11.98 -15.62
N ASP A 23 -10.94 12.20 -15.88
CA ASP A 23 -11.70 11.40 -16.87
C ASP A 23 -11.24 11.70 -18.30
N ILE A 24 -11.04 13.00 -18.62
CA ILE A 24 -10.47 13.45 -19.89
C ILE A 24 -9.10 12.80 -20.10
N TYR A 25 -8.22 12.87 -19.11
CA TYR A 25 -6.89 12.25 -19.19
C TYR A 25 -6.97 10.74 -19.44
N THR A 26 -7.92 10.06 -18.80
CA THR A 26 -8.11 8.62 -18.99
C THR A 26 -8.63 8.29 -20.39
N CYS A 27 -9.52 9.12 -20.93
CA CYS A 27 -10.04 8.98 -22.29
C CYS A 27 -8.98 9.25 -23.36
N GLU A 28 -8.14 10.29 -23.19
CA GLU A 28 -7.14 10.70 -24.18
C GLU A 28 -5.93 9.77 -24.25
N TYR A 29 -5.41 9.33 -23.09
CA TYR A 29 -4.18 8.54 -23.03
C TYR A 29 -4.42 7.02 -23.05
N GLY A 30 -5.68 6.59 -22.97
CA GLY A 30 -6.06 5.18 -23.05
C GLY A 30 -5.55 4.33 -21.88
N ALA A 31 -5.37 3.03 -22.12
CA ALA A 31 -5.05 2.08 -21.05
C ALA A 31 -3.65 2.35 -20.44
N THR A 32 -3.64 2.89 -19.22
CA THR A 32 -2.40 3.05 -18.44
C THR A 32 -1.81 1.67 -18.10
N CYS A 33 -0.50 1.52 -18.31
CA CYS A 33 0.19 0.25 -18.02
C CYS A 33 0.23 -0.05 -16.51
N ASN A 34 0.40 -1.33 -16.16
CA ASN A 34 0.37 -1.78 -14.76
C ASN A 34 1.44 -1.12 -13.88
N ALA A 35 2.62 -0.81 -14.44
CA ALA A 35 3.70 -0.15 -13.73
C ALA A 35 3.31 1.29 -13.34
N SER A 36 2.82 2.08 -14.31
CA SER A 36 2.36 3.44 -14.05
C SER A 36 1.15 3.49 -13.12
N LYS A 37 0.23 2.52 -13.21
CA LYS A 37 -0.85 2.39 -12.22
C LYS A 37 -0.32 2.13 -10.81
N ALA A 38 0.66 1.24 -10.66
CA ALA A 38 1.26 0.94 -9.36
C ALA A 38 1.99 2.15 -8.76
N GLU A 39 2.72 2.89 -9.58
CA GLU A 39 3.37 4.13 -9.18
C GLU A 39 2.35 5.20 -8.78
N GLY A 40 1.33 5.42 -9.61
CA GLY A 40 0.24 6.36 -9.32
C GLY A 40 -0.46 6.04 -8.00
N ARG A 41 -0.74 4.76 -7.72
CA ARG A 41 -1.33 4.34 -6.43
C ARG A 41 -0.44 4.71 -5.26
N LYS A 42 0.87 4.48 -5.36
CA LYS A 42 1.83 4.82 -4.32
C LYS A 42 1.89 6.33 -4.09
N ILE A 43 1.91 7.12 -5.18
CA ILE A 43 1.90 8.58 -5.10
C ILE A 43 0.61 9.07 -4.41
N MET A 44 -0.56 8.61 -4.85
CA MET A 44 -1.84 9.00 -4.26
C MET A 44 -1.95 8.59 -2.79
N LEU A 45 -1.44 7.41 -2.43
CA LEU A 45 -1.42 6.95 -1.04
C LEU A 45 -0.54 7.84 -0.15
N ASN A 46 0.64 8.24 -0.63
CA ASN A 46 1.52 9.16 0.08
C ASN A 46 0.89 10.55 0.22
N VAL A 47 0.24 11.05 -0.83
CA VAL A 47 -0.52 12.31 -0.79
C VAL A 47 -1.63 12.24 0.25
N CYS A 48 -2.43 11.17 0.24
CA CYS A 48 -3.48 10.95 1.23
C CYS A 48 -2.91 10.95 2.65
N ASN A 49 -1.79 10.26 2.89
CA ASN A 49 -1.15 10.22 4.21
C ASN A 49 -0.68 11.61 4.67
N SER A 50 -0.04 12.36 3.78
CA SER A 50 0.43 13.73 4.09
C SER A 50 -0.74 14.65 4.45
N VAL A 51 -1.81 14.62 3.67
CA VAL A 51 -3.00 15.48 3.87
C VAL A 51 -3.78 15.07 5.11
N GLU A 52 -3.94 13.77 5.36
CA GLU A 52 -4.57 13.27 6.59
C GLU A 52 -3.83 13.74 7.84
N ASN A 53 -2.49 13.69 7.84
CA ASN A 53 -1.69 14.14 8.97
C ASN A 53 -1.81 15.65 9.17
N ALA A 54 -1.76 16.45 8.09
CA ALA A 54 -2.03 17.89 8.13
C ALA A 54 -3.42 18.21 8.74
N LEU A 55 -4.45 17.45 8.36
CA LEU A 55 -5.81 17.63 8.88
C LEU A 55 -5.95 17.20 10.35
N LYS A 56 -5.25 16.15 10.79
CA LYS A 56 -5.22 15.66 12.18
C LYS A 56 -4.48 16.62 13.10
N ASP A 57 -3.30 17.05 12.69
CA ASP A 57 -2.41 17.94 13.48
C ASP A 57 -2.83 19.41 13.39
N ASN A 58 -3.92 19.69 12.66
CA ASN A 58 -4.43 21.03 12.38
C ASN A 58 -3.36 21.98 11.81
N THR A 59 -2.43 21.41 11.04
CA THR A 59 -1.32 22.13 10.41
C THR A 59 -1.66 22.31 8.94
N ILE A 60 -2.01 23.53 8.53
CA ILE A 60 -2.35 23.83 7.14
C ILE A 60 -1.07 24.19 6.40
N PRO A 61 -0.63 23.39 5.41
CA PRO A 61 0.57 23.69 4.66
C PRO A 61 0.42 24.97 3.85
N GLN A 62 1.51 25.70 3.64
CA GLN A 62 1.48 26.96 2.88
C GLN A 62 0.93 26.79 1.46
N TRP A 63 1.23 25.67 0.79
CA TRP A 63 0.70 25.39 -0.55
C TRP A 63 -0.82 25.26 -0.55
N ALA A 64 -1.42 24.73 0.52
CA ALA A 64 -2.86 24.57 0.66
C ALA A 64 -3.53 25.94 0.86
N THR A 65 -2.92 26.80 1.68
CA THR A 65 -3.38 28.19 1.83
C THR A 65 -3.26 28.97 0.54
N ALA A 66 -2.13 28.87 -0.16
CA ALA A 66 -1.92 29.57 -1.44
C ALA A 66 -2.92 29.12 -2.51
N THR A 67 -3.20 27.82 -2.59
CA THR A 67 -4.18 27.29 -3.54
C THR A 67 -5.60 27.70 -3.16
N ALA A 68 -5.95 27.67 -1.87
CA ALA A 68 -7.25 28.16 -1.41
C ALA A 68 -7.43 29.66 -1.70
N ASP A 69 -6.39 30.47 -1.50
CA ASP A 69 -6.41 31.90 -1.84
C ASP A 69 -6.60 32.14 -3.34
N ASP A 70 -5.98 31.33 -4.21
CA ASP A 70 -6.18 31.42 -5.67
C ASP A 70 -7.60 31.02 -6.10
N LEU A 71 -8.14 29.92 -5.54
CA LEU A 71 -9.53 29.50 -5.76
C LEU A 71 -10.55 30.53 -5.28
N LEU A 72 -10.19 31.35 -4.30
CA LEU A 72 -11.04 32.33 -3.64
C LEU A 72 -10.66 33.77 -3.97
N LYS A 73 -9.83 34.01 -4.98
CA LYS A 73 -9.30 35.36 -5.30
C LYS A 73 -10.37 36.42 -5.54
N ASP A 74 -11.53 36.01 -6.04
CA ASP A 74 -12.68 36.89 -6.32
C ASP A 74 -13.68 36.97 -5.14
N VAL A 75 -13.35 36.33 -4.01
CA VAL A 75 -14.17 36.27 -2.81
C VAL A 75 -13.47 37.06 -1.70
N ALA A 76 -14.17 38.02 -1.10
CA ALA A 76 -13.67 38.75 0.06
C ALA A 76 -13.68 37.87 1.31
N VAL A 77 -12.67 36.99 1.45
CA VAL A 77 -12.52 36.07 2.60
C VAL A 77 -11.88 36.83 3.78
N PRO A 78 -12.58 36.93 4.92
CA PRO A 78 -12.00 37.48 6.16
C PRO A 78 -10.77 36.68 6.63
N ASP A 79 -9.77 37.36 7.20
CA ASP A 79 -8.52 36.72 7.64
C ASP A 79 -8.75 35.59 8.66
N ASN A 80 -9.74 35.75 9.54
CA ASN A 80 -10.11 34.71 10.52
C ASN A 80 -10.71 33.45 9.88
N LEU A 81 -11.07 33.49 8.59
CA LEU A 81 -11.58 32.34 7.82
C LEU A 81 -10.57 31.77 6.82
N ARG A 82 -9.36 32.34 6.68
CA ARG A 82 -8.33 31.79 5.79
C ARG A 82 -7.90 30.37 6.18
N ASN A 83 -7.70 30.11 7.46
CA ASN A 83 -7.41 28.76 7.95
C ASN A 83 -8.60 27.81 7.72
N PHE A 84 -9.83 28.31 7.82
CA PHE A 84 -11.00 27.51 7.47
C PHE A 84 -11.00 27.14 5.98
N ALA A 85 -10.73 28.11 5.09
CA ALA A 85 -10.64 27.88 3.66
C ALA A 85 -9.55 26.87 3.28
N GLY A 86 -8.33 27.02 3.83
CA GLY A 86 -7.24 26.06 3.63
C GLY A 86 -7.59 24.65 4.11
N ARG A 87 -8.31 24.53 5.24
CA ARG A 87 -8.79 23.23 5.74
C ARG A 87 -9.86 22.61 4.85
N GLU A 88 -10.82 23.40 4.35
CA GLU A 88 -11.82 22.89 3.41
C GLU A 88 -11.18 22.45 2.08
N PHE A 89 -10.20 23.21 1.58
CA PHE A 89 -9.41 22.81 0.42
C PHE A 89 -8.69 21.47 0.64
N LEU A 90 -8.00 21.28 1.78
CA LEU A 90 -7.36 20.00 2.10
C LEU A 90 -8.35 18.82 2.10
N LYS A 91 -9.59 19.02 2.54
CA LYS A 91 -10.64 17.98 2.47
C LYS A 91 -11.01 17.65 1.03
N GLY A 92 -11.22 18.68 0.18
CA GLY A 92 -11.50 18.49 -1.24
C GLY A 92 -10.36 17.78 -1.96
N PHE A 93 -9.12 18.20 -1.69
CA PHE A 93 -7.93 17.57 -2.24
C PHE A 93 -7.76 16.11 -1.80
N LEU A 94 -7.99 15.81 -0.51
CA LEU A 94 -7.97 14.44 0.01
C LEU A 94 -9.03 13.57 -0.68
N TYR A 95 -10.22 14.11 -0.89
CA TYR A 95 -11.29 13.41 -1.62
C TYR A 95 -10.84 13.05 -3.04
N CYS A 96 -10.34 14.01 -3.82
CA CYS A 96 -9.84 13.76 -5.17
C CYS A 96 -8.72 12.71 -5.19
N ALA A 97 -7.77 12.77 -4.24
CA ALA A 97 -6.67 11.79 -4.15
C ALA A 97 -7.17 10.38 -3.83
N ARG A 98 -8.15 10.24 -2.93
CA ARG A 98 -8.77 8.94 -2.60
C ARG A 98 -9.54 8.36 -3.79
N VAL A 99 -10.34 9.18 -4.46
CA VAL A 99 -11.08 8.80 -5.67
C VAL A 99 -10.13 8.33 -6.77
N GLN A 100 -9.06 9.09 -7.04
CA GLN A 100 -8.06 8.70 -8.03
C GLN A 100 -7.36 7.37 -7.68
N ARG A 101 -7.07 7.13 -6.39
CA ARG A 101 -6.52 5.84 -5.95
C ARG A 101 -7.50 4.69 -6.22
N GLU A 102 -8.77 4.83 -5.86
CA GLU A 102 -9.81 3.82 -6.14
C GLU A 102 -9.98 3.57 -7.65
N HIS A 103 -9.83 4.61 -8.48
CA HIS A 103 -9.86 4.48 -9.94
C HIS A 103 -8.66 3.69 -10.47
N LEU A 104 -7.44 3.98 -9.98
CA LEU A 104 -6.23 3.23 -10.33
C LEU A 104 -6.24 1.77 -9.84
N ASP A 105 -7.03 1.47 -8.81
CA ASP A 105 -7.33 0.11 -8.33
C ASP A 105 -8.40 -0.60 -9.18
N GLY A 106 -9.10 0.12 -10.07
CA GLY A 106 -10.24 -0.41 -10.82
C GLY A 106 -11.49 -0.64 -9.96
N ALA A 107 -11.53 -0.07 -8.76
CA ALA A 107 -12.63 -0.19 -7.81
C ALA A 107 -13.72 0.87 -8.02
N ARG A 108 -13.42 1.94 -8.75
CA ARG A 108 -14.33 3.06 -9.02
C ARG A 108 -14.27 3.53 -10.48
N TYR A 109 -15.45 3.80 -11.03
CA TYR A 109 -15.64 4.34 -12.38
C TYR A 109 -16.46 5.62 -12.43
N THR A 110 -17.04 6.05 -11.31
CA THR A 110 -17.83 7.29 -11.22
C THR A 110 -16.92 8.51 -11.09
N THR A 111 -17.14 9.52 -11.93
CA THR A 111 -16.39 10.78 -11.98
C THR A 111 -17.23 11.98 -11.53
N GLU A 112 -18.39 11.74 -10.94
CA GLU A 112 -19.29 12.78 -10.46
C GLU A 112 -19.13 13.03 -8.96
N TYR A 113 -19.14 14.30 -8.58
CA TYR A 113 -19.22 14.70 -7.18
C TYR A 113 -20.65 14.48 -6.65
N SER A 114 -20.76 13.94 -5.43
CA SER A 114 -21.97 14.04 -4.64
C SER A 114 -21.63 14.28 -3.17
N PRO A 115 -22.44 15.04 -2.42
CA PRO A 115 -22.24 15.22 -0.99
C PRO A 115 -22.22 13.89 -0.21
N GLU A 116 -23.05 12.93 -0.61
CA GLU A 116 -23.13 11.60 0.00
C GLU A 116 -21.80 10.84 -0.18
N ASP A 117 -21.25 10.83 -1.39
CA ASP A 117 -19.98 10.16 -1.65
C ASP A 117 -18.81 10.90 -0.99
N PHE A 118 -18.81 12.22 -1.00
CA PHE A 118 -17.81 13.03 -0.31
C PHE A 118 -17.74 12.69 1.18
N ASN A 119 -18.90 12.63 1.84
CA ASN A 119 -18.98 12.27 3.25
C ASN A 119 -18.61 10.81 3.51
N ARG A 120 -18.94 9.89 2.60
CA ARG A 120 -18.54 8.47 2.71
C ARG A 120 -17.02 8.31 2.57
N VAL A 121 -16.44 8.94 1.57
CA VAL A 121 -15.00 8.85 1.28
C VAL A 121 -14.18 9.52 2.37
N LEU A 122 -14.61 10.64 2.93
CA LEU A 122 -13.89 11.31 4.03
C LEU A 122 -14.31 10.83 5.42
N GLY A 123 -15.37 10.03 5.51
CA GLY A 123 -15.92 9.53 6.76
C GLY A 123 -15.08 8.44 7.42
N ALA A 124 -15.47 8.06 8.64
CA ALA A 124 -14.75 7.09 9.47
C ALA A 124 -14.71 5.66 8.89
N THR A 125 -15.56 5.36 7.91
CA THR A 125 -15.64 4.04 7.25
C THR A 125 -14.53 3.82 6.22
N PHE A 126 -13.91 4.89 5.72
CA PHE A 126 -12.82 4.77 4.77
C PHE A 126 -11.49 4.52 5.51
N PRO A 127 -10.71 3.49 5.15
CA PRO A 127 -9.45 3.20 5.83
C PRO A 127 -8.46 4.37 5.67
N SER A 128 -7.77 4.74 6.74
CA SER A 128 -6.73 5.78 6.69
C SER A 128 -5.57 5.35 5.79
N ALA A 129 -4.91 6.31 5.16
CA ALA A 129 -3.73 6.03 4.33
C ALA A 129 -2.66 5.25 5.11
N GLN A 130 -2.41 5.61 6.37
CA GLN A 130 -1.47 4.89 7.22
C GLN A 130 -1.88 3.44 7.44
N LYS A 131 -3.17 3.17 7.68
CA LYS A 131 -3.67 1.79 7.81
C LYS A 131 -3.46 1.00 6.53
N ILE A 132 -3.74 1.60 5.37
CA ILE A 132 -3.49 0.96 4.07
C ILE A 132 -1.99 0.66 3.89
N ILE A 133 -1.11 1.62 4.21
CA ILE A 133 0.35 1.43 4.16
C ILE A 133 0.78 0.28 5.07
N ASP A 134 0.23 0.20 6.28
CA ASP A 134 0.57 -0.85 7.24
C ASP A 134 0.02 -2.22 6.83
N ASP A 135 -1.17 -2.27 6.22
CA ASP A 135 -1.75 -3.49 5.62
C ASP A 135 -0.98 -3.92 4.35
N GLU A 136 -0.40 -2.97 3.62
CA GLU A 136 0.48 -3.21 2.46
C GLU A 136 1.90 -3.63 2.86
N LYS A 137 2.37 -3.27 4.07
CA LYS A 137 3.61 -3.82 4.66
C LYS A 137 3.39 -5.28 5.05
N PHE A 138 3.65 -6.18 4.11
CA PHE A 138 3.75 -7.59 4.42
C PHE A 138 5.13 -7.90 5.01
N ASN A 139 5.15 -8.75 6.04
CA ASN A 139 6.41 -9.38 6.44
C ASN A 139 6.86 -10.28 5.29
N THR A 140 8.10 -10.10 4.86
CA THR A 140 8.71 -11.03 3.91
C THR A 140 8.81 -12.41 4.56
N LEU A 141 8.89 -13.46 3.74
CA LEU A 141 9.14 -14.81 4.24
C LEU A 141 10.38 -14.86 5.14
N GLY A 142 11.44 -14.15 4.76
CA GLY A 142 12.69 -14.06 5.51
C GLY A 142 12.50 -13.40 6.88
N ASP A 143 11.73 -12.31 6.97
CA ASP A 143 11.48 -11.62 8.24
C ASP A 143 10.68 -12.48 9.21
N LEU A 144 9.69 -13.22 8.70
CA LEU A 144 8.92 -14.17 9.52
C LEU A 144 9.79 -15.32 10.01
N VAL A 145 10.63 -15.87 9.15
CA VAL A 145 11.55 -16.95 9.53
C VAL A 145 12.54 -16.46 10.60
N LYS A 146 13.14 -15.27 10.42
CA LYS A 146 14.02 -14.66 11.43
C LYS A 146 13.31 -14.46 12.76
N SER A 147 12.09 -13.90 12.74
CA SER A 147 11.28 -13.68 13.94
C SER A 147 10.95 -15.00 14.65
N TYR A 148 10.57 -16.04 13.89
CA TYR A 148 10.27 -17.36 14.44
C TYR A 148 11.49 -18.01 15.11
N ILE A 149 12.66 -17.92 14.48
CA ILE A 149 13.90 -18.50 14.99
C ILE A 149 14.38 -17.77 16.25
N ALA A 150 14.23 -16.43 16.28
CA ALA A 150 14.65 -15.62 17.43
C ALA A 150 13.73 -15.76 18.66
N ALA A 151 12.52 -16.32 18.49
CA ALA A 151 11.58 -16.48 19.58
C ALA A 151 12.07 -17.55 20.59
N PRO A 152 11.95 -17.30 21.92
CA PRO A 152 12.41 -18.25 22.93
C PRO A 152 11.61 -19.56 22.88
N VAL A 153 12.30 -20.70 22.68
CA VAL A 153 11.67 -22.02 22.53
C VAL A 153 11.86 -22.86 23.78
N LYS A 154 10.77 -23.39 24.34
CA LYS A 154 10.79 -24.35 25.48
C LYS A 154 11.12 -25.80 25.06
N ARG A 155 11.53 -26.05 23.82
CA ARG A 155 11.66 -27.40 23.23
C ARG A 155 13.12 -27.87 23.21
N CYS A 156 13.30 -29.18 23.03
CA CYS A 156 14.63 -29.80 22.85
C CYS A 156 15.38 -29.20 21.66
N GLN A 157 16.69 -28.92 21.86
CA GLN A 157 17.58 -28.28 20.89
C GLN A 157 17.57 -28.96 19.50
N LYS A 158 17.58 -30.29 19.46
CA LYS A 158 17.58 -31.05 18.20
C LYS A 158 16.37 -30.73 17.32
N LEU A 159 15.19 -30.61 17.92
CA LEU A 159 13.96 -30.27 17.19
C LEU A 159 13.99 -28.83 16.70
N HIS A 160 14.61 -27.92 17.46
CA HIS A 160 14.79 -26.53 17.05
C HIS A 160 15.70 -26.42 15.82
N ASP A 161 16.82 -27.16 15.80
CA ASP A 161 17.74 -27.19 14.65
C ASP A 161 17.08 -27.75 13.38
N ASP A 162 16.25 -28.79 13.50
CA ASP A 162 15.50 -29.37 12.37
C ASP A 162 14.48 -28.38 11.79
N ILE A 163 13.82 -27.61 12.66
CA ILE A 163 12.89 -26.54 12.24
C ILE A 163 13.64 -25.42 11.53
N ILE A 164 14.76 -24.95 12.10
CA ILE A 164 15.62 -23.92 11.47
C ILE A 164 16.04 -24.36 10.07
N ASN A 165 16.47 -25.61 9.90
CA ASN A 165 16.87 -26.12 8.60
C ASN A 165 15.72 -26.14 7.58
N SER A 166 14.52 -26.51 8.02
CA SER A 166 13.32 -26.54 7.16
C SER A 166 12.88 -25.13 6.74
N LEU A 167 12.96 -24.16 7.66
CA LEU A 167 12.62 -22.76 7.37
C LEU A 167 13.65 -22.08 6.47
N ASN A 168 14.94 -22.38 6.67
CA ASN A 168 15.99 -21.89 5.77
C ASN A 168 15.83 -22.47 4.36
N LEU A 169 15.47 -23.75 4.23
CA LEU A 169 15.13 -24.37 2.94
C LEU A 169 13.95 -23.69 2.24
N LEU A 170 12.95 -23.29 3.02
CA LEU A 170 11.80 -22.56 2.51
C LEU A 170 12.23 -21.19 1.95
N CYS A 171 13.10 -20.46 2.65
CA CYS A 171 13.71 -19.21 2.18
C CYS A 171 14.64 -19.42 0.97
N GLU A 172 15.43 -20.50 0.93
CA GLU A 172 16.30 -20.85 -0.20
C GLU A 172 15.47 -21.12 -1.47
N TRP A 173 14.32 -21.78 -1.33
CA TRP A 173 13.46 -22.15 -2.46
C TRP A 173 12.61 -20.98 -2.99
N PHE A 174 11.96 -20.26 -2.08
CA PHE A 174 11.05 -19.16 -2.47
C PHE A 174 11.73 -17.80 -2.53
N GLY A 175 12.91 -17.62 -1.93
CA GLY A 175 13.55 -16.32 -1.73
C GLY A 175 13.12 -15.65 -0.42
N SER A 176 14.07 -15.00 0.26
CA SER A 176 13.80 -14.29 1.52
C SER A 176 12.82 -13.14 1.37
N GLU A 177 12.87 -12.44 0.24
CA GLU A 177 12.05 -11.25 -0.04
C GLU A 177 10.61 -11.58 -0.48
N THR A 178 10.25 -12.86 -0.53
CA THR A 178 8.94 -13.28 -1.05
C THR A 178 7.80 -12.87 -0.13
N ASP A 179 6.77 -12.26 -0.72
CA ASP A 179 5.49 -11.98 -0.05
C ASP A 179 4.78 -13.30 0.26
N ILE A 180 4.57 -13.58 1.54
CA ILE A 180 3.91 -14.82 1.97
C ILE A 180 2.52 -14.99 1.38
N ARG A 181 1.81 -13.89 1.06
CA ARG A 181 0.44 -13.92 0.54
C ARG A 181 0.41 -14.47 -0.88
N LYS A 182 1.56 -14.46 -1.57
CA LYS A 182 1.72 -15.03 -2.89
C LYS A 182 1.96 -16.54 -2.85
N LEU A 183 2.29 -17.12 -1.68
CA LEU A 183 2.52 -18.56 -1.53
C LEU A 183 1.19 -19.32 -1.50
N SER A 184 0.82 -19.87 -2.66
CA SER A 184 -0.35 -20.70 -2.83
C SER A 184 -0.16 -22.12 -2.27
N ARG A 185 -1.27 -22.82 -2.03
CA ARG A 185 -1.25 -24.26 -1.70
C ARG A 185 -0.49 -25.09 -2.75
N ARG A 186 -0.55 -24.70 -4.02
CA ARG A 186 0.13 -25.38 -5.13
C ARG A 186 1.65 -25.24 -4.98
N GLU A 187 2.13 -24.03 -4.73
CA GLU A 187 3.56 -23.76 -4.52
C GLU A 187 4.11 -24.50 -3.31
N MET A 188 3.37 -24.53 -2.20
CA MET A 188 3.76 -25.29 -1.01
C MET A 188 3.81 -26.81 -1.26
N ARG A 189 2.91 -27.36 -2.08
CA ARG A 189 2.99 -28.76 -2.52
C ARG A 189 4.21 -29.01 -3.40
N ASN A 190 4.50 -28.10 -4.34
CA ASN A 190 5.69 -28.20 -5.18
C ASN A 190 6.97 -28.18 -4.35
N PHE A 191 7.05 -27.33 -3.32
CA PHE A 191 8.15 -27.32 -2.37
C PHE A 191 8.26 -28.66 -1.62
N ARG A 192 7.14 -29.19 -1.10
CA ARG A 192 7.14 -30.51 -0.44
C ARG A 192 7.68 -31.61 -1.35
N ASP A 193 7.14 -31.70 -2.56
CA ASP A 193 7.39 -32.84 -3.46
C ASP A 193 8.75 -32.77 -4.15
N ASN A 194 9.28 -31.55 -4.38
CA ASN A 194 10.58 -31.38 -5.04
C ASN A 194 11.73 -31.14 -4.08
N VAL A 195 11.49 -30.62 -2.87
CA VAL A 195 12.55 -30.30 -1.90
C VAL A 195 12.48 -31.24 -0.72
N LEU A 196 11.42 -31.16 0.09
CA LEU A 196 11.36 -31.88 1.37
C LEU A 196 11.41 -33.41 1.21
N ARG A 197 10.82 -33.96 0.14
CA ARG A 197 10.79 -35.41 -0.10
C ARG A 197 12.04 -35.95 -0.80
N LYS A 198 12.85 -35.09 -1.43
CA LYS A 198 14.04 -35.50 -2.20
C LYS A 198 15.33 -35.30 -1.43
N LEU A 199 15.36 -34.33 -0.50
CA LEU A 199 16.57 -34.05 0.25
C LEU A 199 16.83 -35.10 1.35
N PRO A 200 18.09 -35.54 1.53
CA PRO A 200 18.46 -36.40 2.65
C PRO A 200 18.25 -35.69 3.99
N ALA A 201 17.60 -36.36 4.95
CA ALA A 201 17.29 -35.83 6.27
C ALA A 201 18.52 -35.31 7.06
N ASN A 202 19.74 -35.73 6.68
CA ASN A 202 21.01 -35.38 7.34
C ASN A 202 21.97 -34.58 6.45
N ARG A 203 21.51 -33.85 5.43
CA ARG A 203 22.39 -33.15 4.45
C ARG A 203 23.52 -32.33 5.09
N LYS A 204 23.24 -31.61 6.18
CA LYS A 204 24.23 -30.76 6.89
C LYS A 204 25.20 -31.54 7.76
N LYS A 205 24.95 -32.82 8.03
CA LYS A 205 25.84 -33.71 8.80
C LYS A 205 26.72 -34.58 7.91
N SER A 206 26.29 -34.82 6.68
CA SER A 206 27.04 -35.59 5.69
C SER A 206 28.15 -34.73 5.06
N PRO A 207 29.44 -35.11 5.19
CA PRO A 207 30.56 -34.27 4.74
C PRO A 207 30.51 -33.87 3.26
N GLY A 208 30.03 -34.75 2.38
CA GLY A 208 29.92 -34.47 0.94
C GLY A 208 28.68 -33.67 0.51
N LEU A 209 27.80 -33.33 1.45
CA LEU A 209 26.53 -32.64 1.19
C LEU A 209 26.40 -31.34 1.97
N ARG A 210 27.29 -31.08 2.93
CA ARG A 210 27.14 -29.97 3.89
C ARG A 210 27.28 -28.59 3.27
N ASP A 211 28.16 -28.46 2.27
CA ASP A 211 28.52 -27.16 1.67
C ASP A 211 27.82 -26.90 0.33
N LYS A 212 26.92 -27.80 -0.08
CA LYS A 212 26.15 -27.66 -1.33
C LYS A 212 24.91 -26.79 -1.12
N THR A 213 24.65 -25.94 -2.10
CA THR A 213 23.42 -25.15 -2.23
C THR A 213 22.21 -26.05 -2.51
N LEU A 214 21.00 -25.53 -2.31
CA LEU A 214 19.77 -26.24 -2.65
C LEU A 214 19.73 -26.62 -4.15
N ALA A 215 20.19 -25.74 -5.03
CA ALA A 215 20.23 -25.99 -6.47
C ALA A 215 21.10 -27.21 -6.80
N GLU A 216 22.31 -27.29 -6.25
CA GLU A 216 23.24 -28.41 -6.45
C GLU A 216 22.65 -29.74 -5.95
N HIS A 217 21.96 -29.74 -4.82
CA HIS A 217 21.29 -30.94 -4.32
C HIS A 217 20.13 -31.43 -5.20
N LEU A 218 19.40 -30.50 -5.82
CA LEU A 218 18.28 -30.84 -6.69
C LEU A 218 18.74 -31.36 -8.06
N GLU A 219 19.96 -31.03 -8.48
CA GLU A 219 20.58 -31.64 -9.66
C GLU A 219 21.05 -33.06 -9.38
N ASP A 220 21.70 -33.30 -8.24
CA ASP A 220 22.18 -34.63 -7.83
C ASP A 220 21.05 -35.66 -7.67
N THR A 221 19.81 -35.21 -7.41
CA THR A 221 18.62 -36.06 -7.18
C THR A 221 17.75 -36.27 -8.43
N LYS A 222 18.18 -35.79 -9.60
CA LYS A 222 17.51 -36.04 -10.90
C LYS A 222 17.92 -37.35 -11.57
N HIS A 223 18.89 -38.07 -11.01
CA HIS A 223 19.34 -39.40 -11.43
C HIS A 223 18.74 -40.49 -10.53
#